data_AF-A0A8J8F0C7-F1
#
_entry.id   AF-A0A8J8F0C7-F1
#
_cell.length_a   1.000
_cell.length_b   1.000
_cell.length_c   1.000
_cell.angle_alpha   90.00
_cell.angle_beta   90.00
_cell.angle_gamma   90.00
#
_symmetry.space_group_name_H-M   'P 1'
#
loop_
_entity.id
_entity.type
_entity.pdbx_description
1 polymer ?
#
loop_
_entity_poly.entity_id
_entity_poly.type
_entity_poly.pdbx_seq_one_letter_code
_entity_poly.pdbx_strand_id
1 'polypeptide(L)'
;MIGLLIGTGIGLLLAAIYGRLKGMAGEIEMAVLIPFFTYLLSLQFYGNFDVPGAVAVVSTPIGDFVQSRFSIGLDTALAALVALTYVWIRSKGALSVDEYQGLGLFLWAAFGMDVGLMATAGPVFMGTGFVILAVVLILHARKPGRDLRAVPCGGELRELAEREGFGCLSDKVSYGVYKIGSALVVGGKLPEEFPRWRKVVECMLAVPSSGIWDKALGYGFAFLPGIVGVFMKPGLLASSLIIVLAFALMVIVGSYRVGRTKRSLPEECREVMDEYAKF
;
A
#
# COMPACT_ATOMS: atom_id res chain seq x y z
N MET A 1 -17.15 20.59 3.82
CA MET A 1 -17.12 19.18 3.39
C MET A 1 -17.50 18.95 1.93
N ILE A 2 -17.51 19.99 1.07
CA ILE A 2 -17.85 19.84 -0.35
C ILE A 2 -16.76 19.04 -1.08
N GLY A 3 -15.48 19.33 -0.78
CA GLY A 3 -14.33 18.60 -1.31
C GLY A 3 -14.41 17.10 -1.01
N LEU A 4 -14.72 16.72 0.23
CA LEU A 4 -14.95 15.32 0.61
C LEU A 4 -16.03 14.64 -0.23
N LEU A 5 -17.22 15.24 -0.33
CA LEU A 5 -18.36 14.64 -1.03
C LEU A 5 -18.06 14.41 -2.52
N ILE A 6 -17.54 15.44 -3.19
CA ILE A 6 -17.25 15.37 -4.63
C ILE A 6 -16.04 14.46 -4.88
N GLY A 7 -14.98 14.58 -4.08
CA GLY A 7 -13.76 13.79 -4.26
C GLY A 7 -13.97 12.31 -4.01
N THR A 8 -14.71 11.97 -2.96
CA THR A 8 -15.11 10.59 -2.69
C THR A 8 -16.03 10.06 -3.79
N GLY A 9 -17.03 10.83 -4.22
CA GLY A 9 -17.96 10.43 -5.28
C GLY A 9 -17.25 10.14 -6.61
N ILE A 10 -16.39 11.07 -7.05
CA ILE A 10 -15.59 10.90 -8.28
C ILE A 10 -14.61 9.74 -8.13
N GLY A 11 -13.89 9.65 -7.01
CA GLY A 11 -12.91 8.60 -6.80
C GLY A 11 -13.54 7.20 -6.77
N LEU A 12 -14.72 7.03 -6.14
CA LEU A 12 -15.47 5.76 -6.19
C LEU A 12 -15.96 5.43 -7.59
N LEU A 13 -16.44 6.43 -8.34
CA LEU A 13 -16.86 6.24 -9.73
C LEU A 13 -15.68 5.79 -10.60
N LEU A 14 -14.53 6.46 -10.48
CA LEU A 14 -13.31 6.11 -11.19
C LEU A 14 -12.80 4.72 -10.80
N ALA A 15 -12.85 4.37 -9.51
CA ALA A 15 -12.52 3.03 -9.04
C ALA A 15 -13.40 1.98 -9.70
N ALA A 16 -14.73 2.18 -9.73
CA ALA A 16 -15.65 1.25 -10.37
C ALA A 16 -15.43 1.14 -11.89
N ILE A 17 -15.19 2.26 -12.58
CA ILE A 17 -14.91 2.26 -14.03
C ILE A 17 -13.60 1.50 -14.30
N TYR A 18 -12.54 1.83 -13.58
CA TYR A 18 -11.24 1.21 -13.79
C TYR A 18 -11.24 -0.26 -13.38
N GLY A 19 -11.98 -0.61 -12.33
CA GLY A 19 -12.23 -2.00 -11.91
C GLY A 19 -12.89 -2.85 -12.99
N ARG A 20 -13.84 -2.28 -13.75
CA ARG A 20 -14.42 -2.97 -14.91
C ARG A 20 -13.41 -3.21 -16.04
N LEU A 21 -12.42 -2.34 -16.19
CA LEU A 21 -11.43 -2.41 -17.27
C LEU A 21 -10.21 -3.28 -16.93
N LYS A 22 -9.78 -3.24 -15.67
CA LYS A 22 -8.51 -3.84 -15.20
C LYS A 22 -8.69 -4.90 -14.12
N GLY A 23 -9.92 -5.21 -13.73
CA GLY A 23 -10.22 -6.16 -12.67
C GLY A 23 -10.07 -5.57 -11.27
N MET A 24 -10.14 -6.43 -10.26
CA MET A 24 -10.21 -6.00 -8.86
C MET A 24 -8.95 -5.27 -8.38
N ALA A 25 -7.77 -5.69 -8.81
CA ALA A 25 -6.52 -5.01 -8.45
C ALA A 25 -6.58 -3.53 -8.87
N GLY A 26 -6.99 -3.26 -10.10
CA GLY A 26 -7.17 -1.89 -10.58
C GLY A 26 -8.24 -1.10 -9.81
N GLU A 27 -9.38 -1.72 -9.48
CA GLU A 27 -10.40 -1.08 -8.65
C GLU A 27 -9.82 -0.57 -7.33
N ILE A 28 -9.00 -1.41 -6.67
CA ILE A 28 -8.36 -1.10 -5.40
C ILE A 28 -7.29 -0.02 -5.58
N GLU A 29 -6.45 -0.09 -6.62
CA GLU A 29 -5.45 0.96 -6.92
C GLU A 29 -6.11 2.33 -7.01
N MET A 30 -7.20 2.42 -7.77
CA MET A 30 -7.92 3.68 -7.96
C MET A 30 -8.66 4.14 -6.71
N ALA A 31 -9.22 3.20 -5.92
CA ALA A 31 -9.90 3.54 -4.68
C ALA A 31 -8.95 4.16 -3.65
N VAL A 32 -7.68 3.72 -3.63
CA VAL A 32 -6.69 4.25 -2.67
C VAL A 32 -6.30 5.69 -3.01
N LEU A 33 -6.52 6.13 -4.25
CA LEU A 33 -6.30 7.52 -4.68
C LEU A 33 -7.46 8.48 -4.35
N ILE A 34 -8.56 8.00 -3.75
CA ILE A 34 -9.69 8.83 -3.29
C ILE A 34 -9.23 10.03 -2.42
N PRO A 35 -8.31 9.87 -1.45
CA PRO A 35 -7.88 10.99 -0.62
C PRO A 35 -7.11 12.04 -1.42
N PHE A 36 -6.31 11.62 -2.40
CA PHE A 36 -5.66 12.54 -3.33
C PHE A 36 -6.66 13.36 -4.16
N PHE A 37 -7.67 12.73 -4.77
CA PHE A 37 -8.72 13.47 -5.50
C PHE A 37 -9.49 14.44 -4.59
N THR A 38 -9.77 13.98 -3.37
CA THR A 38 -10.42 14.80 -2.34
C THR A 38 -9.57 15.99 -1.94
N TYR A 39 -8.25 15.81 -1.81
CA TYR A 39 -7.31 16.88 -1.51
C TYR A 39 -7.32 17.94 -2.62
N LEU A 40 -7.22 17.55 -3.89
CA LEU A 40 -7.24 18.48 -5.03
C LEU A 40 -8.54 19.29 -5.10
N LEU A 41 -9.68 18.64 -4.89
CA LEU A 41 -10.98 19.35 -4.87
C LEU A 41 -11.10 20.25 -3.65
N SER A 42 -10.60 19.82 -2.50
CA SER A 42 -10.57 20.64 -1.29
C SER A 42 -9.67 21.87 -1.48
N LEU A 43 -8.55 21.76 -2.22
CA LEU A 43 -7.76 22.93 -2.61
C LEU A 43 -8.56 23.89 -3.50
N GLN A 44 -9.36 23.39 -4.44
CA GLN A 44 -10.18 24.24 -5.29
C GLN A 44 -11.25 25.03 -4.50
N PHE A 45 -11.89 24.38 -3.52
CA PHE A 45 -12.96 25.02 -2.73
C PHE A 45 -12.44 25.84 -1.55
N TYR A 46 -11.31 25.47 -0.95
CA TYR A 46 -10.81 26.11 0.26
C TYR A 46 -9.40 26.73 0.13
N GLY A 47 -8.64 26.44 -0.93
CA GLY A 47 -7.27 26.92 -1.08
C GLY A 47 -7.15 28.44 -1.24
N ASN A 48 -8.21 29.11 -1.72
CA ASN A 48 -8.25 30.56 -1.93
C ASN A 48 -8.66 31.38 -0.70
N PHE A 49 -8.81 30.79 0.49
CA PHE A 49 -9.12 31.56 1.72
C PHE A 49 -7.89 32.23 2.35
N ASP A 50 -6.68 32.03 1.82
CA ASP A 50 -5.46 32.75 2.24
C ASP A 50 -5.37 34.19 1.62
N VAL A 51 -6.51 34.81 1.25
CA VAL A 51 -6.55 36.24 0.88
C VAL A 51 -6.27 37.09 2.12
N PRO A 52 -5.36 38.09 2.06
CA PRO A 52 -5.06 38.93 3.21
C PRO A 52 -6.33 39.65 3.71
N GLY A 53 -6.78 39.33 4.93
CA GLY A 53 -7.93 39.98 5.57
C GLY A 53 -9.14 39.09 5.89
N ALA A 54 -9.18 37.83 5.43
CA ALA A 54 -10.29 36.89 5.70
C ALA A 54 -9.79 35.57 6.30
N VAL A 55 -8.97 35.64 7.35
CA VAL A 55 -8.52 34.43 8.08
C VAL A 55 -9.58 34.10 9.14
N ALA A 56 -10.50 33.20 8.81
CA ALA A 56 -11.31 32.56 9.83
C ALA A 56 -10.43 31.56 10.60
N VAL A 57 -10.12 31.88 11.85
CA VAL A 57 -9.34 31.02 12.75
C VAL A 57 -10.31 30.23 13.62
N VAL A 58 -10.18 28.91 13.60
CA VAL A 58 -10.89 28.01 14.52
C VAL A 58 -9.93 27.69 15.65
N SER A 59 -10.18 28.28 16.82
CA SER A 59 -9.46 27.96 18.04
C SER A 59 -9.97 26.65 18.63
N THR A 60 -9.06 25.70 18.84
CA THR A 60 -9.33 24.43 19.53
C THR A 60 -8.40 24.29 20.74
N PRO A 61 -8.69 23.41 21.73
CA PRO A 61 -7.79 23.17 22.86
C PRO A 61 -6.38 22.69 22.48
N ILE A 62 -6.19 22.28 21.23
CA ILE A 62 -4.92 21.78 20.68
C ILE A 62 -4.23 22.80 19.74
N GLY A 63 -4.80 24.00 19.56
CA GLY A 63 -4.21 25.09 18.78
C GLY A 63 -5.22 25.84 17.89
N ASP A 64 -4.74 26.94 17.31
CA ASP A 64 -5.47 27.77 16.34
C ASP A 64 -5.25 27.24 14.92
N PHE A 65 -6.34 26.98 14.20
CA PHE A 65 -6.28 26.50 12.83
C PHE A 65 -6.91 27.48 11.86
N VAL A 66 -6.24 27.76 10.74
CA VAL A 66 -6.86 28.44 9.61
C VAL A 66 -7.96 27.53 9.06
N GLN A 67 -9.21 27.98 9.07
CA GLN A 67 -10.39 27.18 8.75
C GLN A 67 -10.27 26.44 7.41
N SER A 68 -9.63 27.06 6.42
CA SER A 68 -9.39 26.46 5.11
C SER A 68 -8.43 25.28 5.17
N ARG A 69 -7.28 25.44 5.85
CA ARG A 69 -6.27 24.38 6.00
C ARG A 69 -6.82 23.21 6.79
N PHE A 70 -7.51 23.50 7.89
CA PHE A 70 -8.17 22.48 8.69
C PHE A 70 -9.20 21.69 7.89
N SER A 71 -10.03 22.38 7.08
CA SER A 71 -11.04 21.72 6.24
C SER A 71 -10.42 20.82 5.17
N ILE A 72 -9.30 21.24 4.55
CA ILE A 72 -8.56 20.41 3.59
C ILE A 72 -8.00 19.15 4.26
N GLY A 73 -7.36 19.30 5.42
CA GLY A 73 -6.83 18.17 6.19
C GLY A 73 -7.92 17.20 6.61
N LEU A 74 -9.05 17.73 7.10
CA LEU A 74 -10.19 16.95 7.56
C LEU A 74 -10.90 16.21 6.41
N ASP A 75 -11.19 16.89 5.31
CA ASP A 75 -11.80 16.27 4.12
C ASP A 75 -10.88 15.15 3.59
N THR A 76 -9.55 15.36 3.57
CA THR A 76 -8.58 14.34 3.13
C THR A 76 -8.50 13.15 4.12
N ALA A 77 -8.52 13.40 5.42
CA ALA A 77 -8.48 12.35 6.43
C ALA A 77 -9.74 11.48 6.46
N LEU A 78 -10.90 12.09 6.29
CA LEU A 78 -12.15 11.35 6.17
C LEU A 78 -12.19 10.54 4.87
N ALA A 79 -11.69 11.09 3.78
CA ALA A 79 -11.54 10.36 2.52
C ALA A 79 -10.59 9.16 2.67
N ALA A 80 -9.49 9.28 3.42
CA ALA A 80 -8.59 8.17 3.73
C ALA A 80 -9.30 7.04 4.50
N LEU A 81 -10.15 7.37 5.46
CA LEU A 81 -10.97 6.38 6.17
C LEU A 81 -11.99 5.70 5.26
N VAL A 82 -12.62 6.45 4.35
CA VAL A 82 -13.54 5.88 3.36
C VAL A 82 -12.80 4.95 2.40
N ALA A 83 -11.67 5.38 1.85
CA ALA A 83 -10.82 4.58 0.98
C ALA A 83 -10.39 3.29 1.67
N LEU A 84 -9.89 3.38 2.91
CA LEU A 84 -9.49 2.22 3.71
C LEU A 84 -10.64 1.24 3.90
N THR A 85 -11.83 1.75 4.27
CA THR A 85 -13.01 0.92 4.52
C THR A 85 -13.47 0.24 3.23
N TYR A 86 -13.48 0.98 2.12
CA TYR A 86 -13.84 0.46 0.80
C TYR A 86 -12.89 -0.67 0.38
N VAL A 87 -11.57 -0.41 0.42
CA VAL A 87 -10.53 -1.38 0.08
C VAL A 87 -10.67 -2.61 0.96
N TRP A 88 -10.78 -2.45 2.28
CA TRP A 88 -10.91 -3.55 3.23
C TRP A 88 -12.10 -4.47 2.93
N ILE A 89 -13.23 -3.91 2.50
CA ILE A 89 -14.43 -4.68 2.13
C ILE A 89 -14.22 -5.37 0.78
N ARG A 90 -13.74 -4.65 -0.23
CA ARG A 90 -13.67 -5.11 -1.62
C ARG A 90 -12.52 -6.07 -1.91
N SER A 91 -11.40 -5.95 -1.20
CA SER A 91 -10.20 -6.76 -1.40
C SER A 91 -10.32 -8.20 -0.93
N LYS A 92 -11.30 -8.52 -0.08
CA LYS A 92 -11.42 -9.81 0.59
C LYS A 92 -11.47 -10.97 -0.42
N GLY A 93 -10.43 -11.81 -0.42
CA GLY A 93 -10.33 -12.99 -1.27
C GLY A 93 -10.39 -12.69 -2.76
N ALA A 94 -9.96 -11.50 -3.18
CA ALA A 94 -10.19 -11.02 -4.54
C ALA A 94 -8.92 -10.96 -5.41
N LEU A 95 -7.74 -10.88 -4.77
CA LEU A 95 -6.47 -10.68 -5.47
C LEU A 95 -5.76 -12.02 -5.75
N SER A 96 -5.20 -12.18 -6.94
CA SER A 96 -4.26 -13.26 -7.21
C SER A 96 -2.96 -13.07 -6.41
N VAL A 97 -2.12 -14.11 -6.36
CA VAL A 97 -0.80 -14.05 -5.70
C VAL A 97 0.07 -12.94 -6.31
N ASP A 98 0.12 -12.85 -7.64
CA ASP A 98 0.92 -11.83 -8.33
C ASP A 98 0.35 -10.41 -8.12
N GLU A 99 -0.97 -10.26 -8.20
CA GLU A 99 -1.66 -8.99 -7.95
C GLU A 99 -1.43 -8.50 -6.52
N TYR A 100 -1.51 -9.39 -5.53
CA TYR A 100 -1.34 -9.04 -4.12
C TYR A 100 0.05 -8.47 -3.84
N GLN A 101 1.10 -9.07 -4.40
CA GLN A 101 2.47 -8.60 -4.21
C GLN A 101 2.70 -7.24 -4.88
N GLY A 102 2.24 -7.08 -6.13
CA GLY A 102 2.38 -5.82 -6.87
C GLY A 102 1.61 -4.68 -6.18
N LEU A 103 0.34 -4.94 -5.86
CA LEU A 103 -0.55 -3.98 -5.22
C LEU A 103 -0.05 -3.56 -3.83
N GLY A 104 0.53 -4.51 -3.07
CA GLY A 104 1.06 -4.22 -1.74
C GLY A 104 2.08 -3.08 -1.73
N LEU A 105 3.01 -3.04 -2.69
CA LEU A 105 4.01 -1.96 -2.77
C LEU A 105 3.37 -0.61 -3.09
N PHE A 106 2.40 -0.60 -4.03
CA PHE A 106 1.67 0.61 -4.40
C PHE A 106 0.83 1.14 -3.24
N LEU A 107 0.11 0.27 -2.53
CA LEU A 107 -0.72 0.64 -1.38
C LEU A 107 0.08 1.35 -0.29
N TRP A 108 1.28 0.84 0.02
CA TRP A 108 2.14 1.48 1.02
C TRP A 108 2.60 2.87 0.59
N ALA A 109 2.93 3.05 -0.69
CA ALA A 109 3.35 4.35 -1.22
C ALA A 109 2.18 5.35 -1.26
N ALA A 110 1.01 4.91 -1.71
CA ALA A 110 -0.20 5.73 -1.76
C ALA A 110 -0.67 6.12 -0.35
N PHE A 111 -0.62 5.20 0.62
CA PHE A 111 -0.89 5.54 2.02
C PHE A 111 0.08 6.59 2.56
N GLY A 112 1.38 6.44 2.30
CA GLY A 112 2.38 7.43 2.68
C GLY A 112 2.12 8.81 2.06
N MET A 113 1.78 8.83 0.76
CA MET A 113 1.36 10.03 0.04
C MET A 113 0.15 10.69 0.73
N ASP A 114 -0.91 9.94 1.01
CA ASP A 114 -2.11 10.47 1.66
C ASP A 114 -1.79 11.06 3.03
N VAL A 115 -0.96 10.39 3.83
CA VAL A 115 -0.47 10.92 5.11
C VAL A 115 0.29 12.23 4.92
N GLY A 116 1.14 12.32 3.89
CA GLY A 116 1.80 13.56 3.51
C GLY A 116 0.82 14.68 3.20
N LEU A 117 -0.18 14.43 2.35
CA LEU A 117 -1.18 15.42 1.94
C LEU A 117 -2.00 15.91 3.12
N MET A 118 -2.48 14.99 3.97
CA MET A 118 -3.18 15.31 5.22
C MET A 118 -2.32 16.17 6.15
N ALA A 119 -1.03 15.82 6.30
CA ALA A 119 -0.10 16.51 7.19
C ALA A 119 0.19 17.97 6.78
N THR A 120 -0.05 18.35 5.52
CA THR A 120 0.05 19.77 5.09
C THR A 120 -0.91 20.69 5.83
N ALA A 121 -2.00 20.16 6.38
CA ALA A 121 -2.93 20.91 7.22
C ALA A 121 -2.45 21.07 8.67
N GLY A 122 -1.42 20.32 9.08
CA GLY A 122 -0.80 20.40 10.40
C GLY A 122 -0.39 19.04 10.99
N PRO A 123 0.43 19.05 12.06
CA PRO A 123 0.98 17.84 12.67
C PRO A 123 -0.08 16.91 13.29
N VAL A 124 -1.23 17.45 13.69
CA VAL A 124 -2.35 16.65 14.21
C VAL A 124 -2.83 15.63 13.17
N PHE A 125 -2.88 16.00 11.90
CA PHE A 125 -3.29 15.10 10.80
C PHE A 125 -2.24 14.04 10.47
N MET A 126 -0.95 14.34 10.67
CA MET A 126 0.10 13.31 10.65
C MET A 126 -0.14 12.27 11.77
N GLY A 127 -0.52 12.74 12.96
CA GLY A 127 -0.96 11.89 14.07
C GLY A 127 -2.13 10.98 13.69
N THR A 128 -3.14 11.50 12.99
CA THR A 128 -4.25 10.70 12.45
C THR A 128 -3.74 9.62 11.48
N GLY A 129 -2.79 9.94 10.61
CA GLY A 129 -2.13 8.97 9.74
C GLY A 129 -1.49 7.80 10.50
N PHE A 130 -0.79 8.08 11.61
CA PHE A 130 -0.22 7.03 12.47
C PHE A 130 -1.29 6.15 13.11
N VAL A 131 -2.41 6.73 13.54
CA VAL A 131 -3.54 5.96 14.10
C VAL A 131 -4.11 5.02 13.03
N ILE A 132 -4.33 5.51 11.81
CA ILE A 132 -4.83 4.69 10.71
C ILE A 132 -3.86 3.54 10.41
N LEU A 133 -2.55 3.82 10.34
CA LEU A 133 -1.53 2.78 10.17
C LEU A 133 -1.62 1.71 11.26
N ALA A 134 -1.67 2.13 12.53
CA ALA A 134 -1.73 1.19 13.64
C ALA A 134 -2.94 0.26 13.52
N VAL A 135 -4.11 0.81 13.14
CA VAL A 135 -5.31 0.03 12.87
C VAL A 135 -5.09 -0.96 11.72
N VAL A 136 -4.52 -0.51 10.60
CA VAL A 136 -4.22 -1.37 9.43
C VAL A 136 -3.28 -2.52 9.79
N LEU A 137 -2.22 -2.24 10.55
CA LEU A 137 -1.27 -3.25 11.01
C LEU A 137 -1.93 -4.27 11.93
N ILE A 138 -2.77 -3.83 12.88
CA ILE A 138 -3.54 -4.72 13.76
C ILE A 138 -4.48 -5.61 12.96
N LEU A 139 -5.17 -5.03 11.98
CA LEU A 139 -6.10 -5.75 11.11
C LEU A 139 -5.38 -6.80 10.25
N HIS A 140 -4.24 -6.47 9.66
CA HIS A 140 -3.43 -7.42 8.89
C HIS A 140 -2.79 -8.50 9.76
N ALA A 141 -2.33 -8.17 10.98
CA ALA A 141 -1.78 -9.15 11.90
C ALA A 141 -2.82 -10.21 12.30
N ARG A 142 -4.10 -9.84 12.44
CA ARG A 142 -5.19 -10.76 12.77
C ARG A 142 -5.60 -11.66 11.61
N LYS A 143 -5.48 -11.19 10.36
CA LYS A 143 -5.91 -11.92 9.16
C LYS A 143 -4.88 -11.73 8.03
N PRO A 144 -3.67 -12.30 8.15
CA PRO A 144 -2.66 -12.22 7.11
C PRO A 144 -3.18 -12.89 5.83
N GLY A 145 -2.99 -12.24 4.68
CA GLY A 145 -3.43 -12.79 3.40
C GLY A 145 -4.95 -12.80 3.18
N ARG A 146 -5.75 -12.07 3.98
CA ARG A 146 -7.21 -11.94 3.77
C ARG A 146 -7.58 -11.61 2.31
N ASP A 147 -6.77 -10.79 1.67
CA ASP A 147 -7.09 -10.26 0.34
C ASP A 147 -6.71 -11.25 -0.77
N LEU A 148 -5.92 -12.27 -0.44
CA LEU A 148 -5.52 -13.32 -1.37
C LEU A 148 -6.67 -14.26 -1.68
N ARG A 149 -6.92 -14.45 -2.97
CA ARG A 149 -7.73 -15.53 -3.52
C ARG A 149 -6.88 -16.79 -3.64
N ALA A 150 -6.42 -17.29 -2.50
CA ALA A 150 -5.59 -18.49 -2.42
C ALA A 150 -6.25 -19.54 -1.51
N VAL A 151 -6.00 -20.81 -1.82
CA VAL A 151 -6.45 -21.98 -1.06
C VAL A 151 -5.23 -22.77 -0.56
N PRO A 152 -5.37 -23.62 0.47
CA PRO A 152 -4.29 -24.49 0.89
C PRO A 152 -3.73 -25.33 -0.26
N CYS A 153 -2.41 -25.41 -0.36
CA CYS A 153 -1.75 -26.22 -1.39
C CYS A 153 -2.04 -27.72 -1.21
N GLY A 154 -1.96 -28.48 -2.31
CA GLY A 154 -2.05 -29.95 -2.30
C GLY A 154 -0.74 -30.63 -2.67
N GLY A 155 -0.67 -31.94 -2.39
CA GLY A 155 0.40 -32.83 -2.84
C GLY A 155 1.80 -32.42 -2.37
N GLU A 156 2.78 -32.61 -3.24
CA GLU A 156 4.20 -32.42 -2.94
C GLU A 156 4.56 -30.98 -2.51
N LEU A 157 3.88 -29.98 -3.09
CA LEU A 157 4.13 -28.58 -2.77
C LEU A 157 3.77 -28.26 -1.31
N ARG A 158 2.74 -28.94 -0.77
CA ARG A 158 2.39 -28.87 0.65
C ARG A 158 3.45 -29.56 1.51
N GLU A 159 3.88 -30.75 1.14
CA GLU A 159 4.89 -31.52 1.88
C GLU A 159 6.22 -30.76 1.98
N LEU A 160 6.64 -30.09 0.91
CA LEU A 160 7.85 -29.28 0.86
C LEU A 160 7.76 -28.08 1.82
N ALA A 161 6.62 -27.37 1.83
CA ALA A 161 6.42 -26.22 2.71
C ALA A 161 6.33 -26.62 4.19
N GLU A 162 5.57 -27.69 4.50
CA GLU A 162 5.39 -28.18 5.87
C GLU A 162 6.71 -28.70 6.47
N ARG A 163 7.58 -29.30 5.66
CA ARG A 163 8.92 -29.74 6.08
C ARG A 163 9.77 -28.60 6.65
N GLU A 164 9.65 -27.42 6.07
CA GLU A 164 10.35 -26.19 6.51
C GLU A 164 9.55 -25.38 7.54
N GLY A 165 8.43 -25.92 8.04
CA GLY A 165 7.60 -25.29 9.07
C GLY A 165 6.67 -24.18 8.57
N PHE A 166 6.38 -24.12 7.27
CA PHE A 166 5.48 -23.16 6.67
C PHE A 166 4.13 -23.79 6.30
N GLY A 167 3.04 -23.07 6.55
CA GLY A 167 1.78 -23.32 5.86
C GLY A 167 1.92 -22.99 4.37
N CYS A 168 1.08 -23.57 3.51
CA CYS A 168 1.15 -23.30 2.08
C CYS A 168 -0.18 -22.81 1.52
N LEU A 169 -0.12 -21.73 0.73
CA LEU A 169 -1.25 -21.16 0.00
C LEU A 169 -0.92 -21.08 -1.49
N SER A 170 -1.88 -21.45 -2.33
CA SER A 170 -1.78 -21.35 -3.79
C SER A 170 -3.05 -20.80 -4.42
N ASP A 171 -2.89 -20.03 -5.50
CA ASP A 171 -4.00 -19.71 -6.39
C ASP A 171 -4.00 -20.63 -7.63
N LYS A 172 -4.70 -20.25 -8.70
CA LYS A 172 -4.79 -21.00 -9.96
C LYS A 172 -4.13 -20.34 -11.16
N VAL A 173 -3.67 -19.10 -11.04
CA VAL A 173 -3.40 -18.23 -12.20
C VAL A 173 -2.06 -17.53 -12.14
N SER A 174 -1.41 -17.51 -10.97
CA SER A 174 -0.18 -16.75 -10.76
C SER A 174 1.04 -17.65 -10.87
N TYR A 175 2.21 -17.01 -10.95
CA TYR A 175 3.51 -17.68 -10.95
C TYR A 175 4.40 -17.29 -9.76
N GLY A 176 4.05 -16.22 -9.03
CA GLY A 176 4.85 -15.66 -7.95
C GLY A 176 5.09 -16.60 -6.78
N VAL A 177 6.26 -16.47 -6.15
CA VAL A 177 6.61 -17.19 -4.92
C VAL A 177 7.11 -16.20 -3.90
N TYR A 178 6.53 -16.22 -2.70
CA TYR A 178 6.99 -15.38 -1.60
C TYR A 178 6.53 -15.90 -0.24
N LYS A 179 7.12 -15.37 0.83
CA LYS A 179 6.76 -15.70 2.21
C LYS A 179 5.95 -14.58 2.85
N ILE A 180 4.83 -14.92 3.48
CA ILE A 180 4.01 -14.02 4.30
C ILE A 180 3.81 -14.66 5.68
N GLY A 181 4.42 -14.07 6.71
CA GLY A 181 4.32 -14.59 8.06
C GLY A 181 4.84 -16.03 8.13
N SER A 182 4.01 -16.96 8.59
CA SER A 182 4.29 -18.39 8.64
C SER A 182 3.75 -19.17 7.43
N ALA A 183 3.39 -18.48 6.34
CA ALA A 183 2.90 -19.10 5.12
C ALA A 183 3.85 -18.84 3.94
N LEU A 184 4.12 -19.89 3.17
CA LEU A 184 4.62 -19.81 1.81
C LEU A 184 3.43 -19.64 0.87
N VAL A 185 3.51 -18.64 0.00
CA VAL A 185 2.51 -18.39 -1.05
C VAL A 185 3.16 -18.68 -2.39
N VAL A 186 2.52 -19.55 -3.17
CA VAL A 186 3.02 -20.01 -4.48
C VAL A 186 1.91 -19.83 -5.51
N GLY A 187 2.23 -19.28 -6.67
CA GLY A 187 1.28 -19.19 -7.78
C GLY A 187 0.97 -20.57 -8.36
N GLY A 188 -0.32 -20.86 -8.60
CA GLY A 188 -0.74 -22.21 -9.00
C GLY A 188 -0.21 -22.68 -10.34
N LYS A 189 0.12 -21.76 -11.24
CA LYS A 189 0.67 -22.10 -12.54
C LYS A 189 2.15 -22.44 -12.51
N LEU A 190 2.86 -22.02 -11.47
CA LEU A 190 4.28 -22.32 -11.34
C LEU A 190 4.57 -23.83 -11.35
N PRO A 191 3.94 -24.66 -10.49
CA PRO A 191 4.17 -26.10 -10.52
C PRO A 191 3.62 -26.79 -11.77
N GLU A 192 2.67 -26.18 -12.47
CA GLU A 192 2.07 -26.72 -13.70
C GLU A 192 2.95 -26.47 -14.93
N GLU A 193 3.54 -25.28 -15.05
CA GLU A 193 4.16 -24.80 -16.29
C GLU A 193 5.69 -24.66 -16.20
N PHE A 194 6.28 -24.50 -15.00
CA PHE A 194 7.72 -24.30 -14.84
C PHE A 194 8.45 -25.58 -14.39
N PRO A 195 9.29 -26.22 -15.23
CA PRO A 195 9.87 -27.55 -14.94
C PRO A 195 10.71 -27.62 -13.66
N ARG A 196 11.40 -26.53 -13.30
CA ARG A 196 12.30 -26.47 -12.13
C ARG A 196 11.62 -25.83 -10.90
N TRP A 197 10.29 -25.82 -10.82
CA TRP A 197 9.55 -25.12 -9.75
C TRP A 197 9.97 -25.53 -8.34
N ARG A 198 10.30 -26.81 -8.11
CA ARG A 198 10.75 -27.31 -6.80
C ARG A 198 11.97 -26.54 -6.30
N LYS A 199 12.97 -26.39 -7.17
CA LYS A 199 14.19 -25.64 -6.86
C LYS A 199 13.88 -24.17 -6.58
N VAL A 200 12.95 -23.55 -7.32
CA VAL A 200 12.51 -22.17 -7.05
C VAL A 200 11.94 -22.05 -5.63
N VAL A 201 11.05 -22.98 -5.26
CA VAL A 201 10.42 -22.97 -3.93
C VAL A 201 11.45 -23.22 -2.82
N GLU A 202 12.34 -24.21 -2.99
CA GLU A 202 13.44 -24.48 -2.05
C GLU A 202 14.35 -23.25 -1.87
N CYS A 203 14.72 -22.60 -2.97
CA CYS A 203 15.51 -21.38 -2.94
C CYS A 203 14.80 -20.24 -2.21
N MET A 204 13.50 -20.07 -2.42
CA MET A 204 12.70 -19.05 -1.74
C MET A 204 12.48 -19.35 -0.25
N LEU A 205 12.41 -20.63 0.13
CA LEU A 205 12.36 -21.05 1.53
C LEU A 205 13.67 -20.71 2.25
N ALA A 206 14.82 -20.91 1.59
CA ALA A 206 16.15 -20.59 2.12
C ALA A 206 16.41 -19.09 2.35
N VAL A 207 15.73 -18.19 1.63
CA VAL A 207 15.88 -16.75 1.84
C VAL A 207 15.36 -16.36 3.23
N PRO A 208 16.12 -15.71 4.11
CA PRO A 208 15.65 -15.32 5.43
C PRO A 208 14.44 -14.39 5.35
N SER A 209 13.43 -14.64 6.20
CA SER A 209 12.26 -13.77 6.31
C SER A 209 12.66 -12.36 6.76
N SER A 210 11.90 -11.35 6.34
CA SER A 210 12.16 -9.96 6.73
C SER A 210 12.16 -9.81 8.26
N GLY A 211 13.28 -9.32 8.81
CA GLY A 211 13.44 -9.09 10.25
C GLY A 211 12.64 -7.88 10.73
N ILE A 212 12.67 -7.65 12.05
CA ILE A 212 11.98 -6.50 12.68
C ILE A 212 12.51 -5.18 12.10
N TRP A 213 13.83 -5.06 11.94
CA TRP A 213 14.46 -3.86 11.40
C TRP A 213 14.06 -3.55 9.96
N ASP A 214 13.88 -4.56 9.12
CA ASP A 214 13.46 -4.34 7.74
C ASP A 214 12.00 -3.90 7.64
N LYS A 215 11.16 -4.43 8.53
CA LYS A 215 9.78 -3.98 8.67
C LYS A 215 9.75 -2.55 9.19
N ALA A 216 10.55 -2.24 10.20
CA ALA A 216 10.65 -0.89 10.77
C ALA A 216 11.16 0.13 9.74
N LEU A 217 12.20 -0.20 8.97
CA LEU A 217 12.68 0.64 7.87
C LEU A 217 11.60 0.80 6.79
N GLY A 218 10.95 -0.29 6.38
CA GLY A 218 9.88 -0.26 5.39
C GLY A 218 8.72 0.66 5.80
N TYR A 219 8.23 0.52 7.03
CA TYR A 219 7.17 1.39 7.56
C TYR A 219 7.67 2.81 7.82
N GLY A 220 8.88 2.99 8.34
CA GLY A 220 9.48 4.31 8.59
C GLY A 220 9.64 5.12 7.30
N PHE A 221 10.13 4.52 6.22
CA PHE A 221 10.24 5.17 4.93
C PHE A 221 8.87 5.56 4.36
N ALA A 222 7.83 4.75 4.58
CA ALA A 222 6.48 5.08 4.15
C ALA A 222 5.91 6.35 4.82
N PHE A 223 6.46 6.79 5.97
CA PHE A 223 6.03 8.00 6.69
C PHE A 223 6.82 9.26 6.36
N LEU A 224 7.89 9.16 5.57
CA LEU A 224 8.68 10.32 5.16
C LEU A 224 7.83 11.39 4.45
N PRO A 225 6.86 11.04 3.57
CA PRO A 225 5.98 12.05 2.98
C PRO A 225 5.12 12.77 4.03
N GLY A 226 4.72 12.09 5.11
CA GLY A 226 4.07 12.68 6.28
C GLY A 226 4.92 13.78 6.92
N ILE A 227 6.20 13.49 7.19
CA ILE A 227 7.14 14.47 7.77
C ILE A 227 7.29 15.68 6.85
N VAL A 228 7.52 15.46 5.56
CA VAL A 228 7.63 16.53 4.58
C VAL A 228 6.34 17.37 4.54
N GLY A 229 5.19 16.71 4.57
CA GLY A 229 3.88 17.35 4.60
C GLY A 229 3.72 18.35 5.74
N VAL A 230 4.17 18.04 6.97
CA VAL A 230 4.09 18.96 8.13
C VAL A 230 4.79 20.29 7.87
N PHE A 231 5.89 20.29 7.12
CA PHE A 231 6.66 21.50 6.80
C PHE A 231 6.16 22.23 5.56
N MET A 232 5.13 21.70 4.88
CA MET A 232 4.55 22.29 3.68
C MET A 232 3.18 22.90 3.97
N LYS A 233 2.86 23.98 3.28
CA LYS A 233 1.49 24.51 3.24
C LYS A 233 0.65 23.69 2.25
N PRO A 234 -0.67 23.57 2.46
CA PRO A 234 -1.53 22.93 1.48
C PRO A 234 -1.45 23.66 0.14
N GLY A 235 -1.35 22.91 -0.97
CA GLY A 235 -1.28 23.50 -2.30
C GLY A 235 -0.71 22.57 -3.36
N LEU A 236 -0.69 23.05 -4.60
CA LEU A 236 -0.24 22.27 -5.76
C LEU A 236 1.21 21.82 -5.64
N LEU A 237 2.09 22.69 -5.13
CA LEU A 237 3.49 22.34 -4.88
C LEU A 237 3.62 21.15 -3.91
N ALA A 238 2.82 21.15 -2.84
CA ALA A 238 2.80 20.04 -1.88
C ALA A 238 2.29 18.76 -2.54
N SER A 239 1.20 18.82 -3.30
CA SER A 239 0.70 17.64 -4.02
C SER A 239 1.74 17.04 -4.97
N SER A 240 2.42 17.86 -5.76
CA SER A 240 3.42 17.38 -6.72
C SER A 240 4.64 16.79 -6.01
N LEU A 241 5.20 17.49 -5.00
CA LEU A 241 6.38 17.01 -4.28
C LEU A 241 6.10 15.73 -3.49
N ILE A 242 4.94 15.63 -2.84
CA ILE A 242 4.55 14.46 -2.04
C ILE A 242 4.33 13.24 -2.95
N ILE A 243 3.70 13.42 -4.13
CA ILE A 243 3.57 12.33 -5.12
C ILE A 243 4.93 11.86 -5.60
N VAL A 244 5.80 12.79 -6.02
CA VAL A 244 7.14 12.45 -6.52
C VAL A 244 7.96 11.74 -5.44
N LEU A 245 7.88 12.21 -4.20
CA LEU A 245 8.54 11.59 -3.07
C LEU A 245 8.00 10.17 -2.79
N ALA A 246 6.68 10.00 -2.75
CA ALA A 246 6.06 8.69 -2.55
C ALA A 246 6.45 7.70 -3.65
N PHE A 247 6.47 8.14 -4.91
CA PHE A 247 6.93 7.33 -6.04
C PHE A 247 8.41 6.97 -5.93
N ALA A 248 9.29 7.94 -5.63
CA ALA A 248 10.71 7.68 -5.44
C ALA A 248 10.95 6.67 -4.31
N LEU A 249 10.25 6.81 -3.18
CA LEU A 249 10.32 5.87 -2.07
C LEU A 249 9.81 4.49 -2.44
N MET A 250 8.73 4.40 -3.21
CA MET A 250 8.21 3.13 -3.74
C MET A 250 9.30 2.40 -4.54
N VAL A 251 9.96 3.10 -5.46
CA VAL A 251 11.03 2.54 -6.30
C VAL A 251 12.25 2.14 -5.47
N ILE A 252 12.67 2.98 -4.51
CA ILE A 252 13.81 2.71 -3.63
C ILE A 252 13.53 1.48 -2.75
N VAL A 253 12.35 1.42 -2.12
CA VAL A 253 11.96 0.29 -1.24
C VAL A 253 11.82 -0.99 -2.05
N GLY A 254 11.19 -0.93 -3.23
CA GLY A 254 11.08 -2.07 -4.14
C GLY A 254 12.47 -2.59 -4.56
N SER A 255 13.34 -1.69 -5.02
CA SER A 255 14.70 -2.03 -5.44
C SER A 255 15.54 -2.59 -4.29
N TYR A 256 15.41 -2.03 -3.09
CA TYR A 256 16.07 -2.54 -1.89
C TYR A 256 15.60 -3.94 -1.54
N ARG A 257 14.28 -4.21 -1.56
CA ARG A 257 13.72 -5.53 -1.28
C ARG A 257 14.22 -6.57 -2.30
N VAL A 258 14.17 -6.26 -3.59
CA VAL A 258 14.65 -7.15 -4.65
C VAL A 258 16.16 -7.39 -4.52
N GLY A 259 16.95 -6.32 -4.36
CA GLY A 259 18.40 -6.41 -4.23
C GLY A 259 18.83 -7.21 -3.00
N ARG A 260 18.11 -7.07 -1.88
CA ARG A 260 18.33 -7.86 -0.69
C ARG A 260 18.02 -9.34 -0.93
N THR A 261 16.86 -9.66 -1.48
CA THR A 261 16.51 -11.06 -1.79
C THR A 261 17.58 -11.71 -2.67
N LYS A 262 18.05 -11.00 -3.71
CA LYS A 262 19.14 -11.48 -4.57
C LYS A 262 20.46 -11.73 -3.83
N ARG A 263 20.83 -10.88 -2.87
CA ARG A 263 22.05 -11.05 -2.07
C ARG A 263 21.95 -12.18 -1.06
N SER A 264 20.75 -12.47 -0.58
CA SER A 264 20.50 -13.52 0.41
C SER A 264 20.25 -14.90 -0.20
N LEU A 265 20.15 -15.01 -1.53
CA LEU A 265 20.03 -16.29 -2.22
C LEU A 265 21.37 -17.05 -2.19
N PRO A 266 21.35 -18.37 -1.90
CA PRO A 266 22.51 -19.24 -2.10
C PRO A 266 23.02 -19.16 -3.54
N GLU A 267 24.32 -19.35 -3.76
CA GLU A 267 24.88 -19.26 -5.12
C GLU A 267 24.28 -20.31 -6.08
N GLU A 268 24.01 -21.51 -5.57
CA GLU A 268 23.35 -22.61 -6.28
C GLU A 268 21.94 -22.24 -6.76
N CYS A 269 21.30 -21.27 -6.11
CA CYS A 269 19.97 -20.79 -6.45
C CYS A 269 19.97 -19.70 -7.52
N ARG A 270 21.11 -19.04 -7.80
CA ARG A 270 21.15 -17.89 -8.71
C ARG A 270 20.73 -18.26 -10.13
N GLU A 271 21.24 -19.37 -10.65
CA GLU A 271 20.90 -19.84 -12.00
C GLU A 271 19.40 -20.13 -12.14
N VAL A 272 18.81 -20.82 -11.16
CA VAL A 272 17.38 -21.18 -11.19
C VAL A 272 16.50 -19.95 -11.07
N MET A 273 16.88 -19.00 -10.22
CA MET A 273 16.14 -17.77 -10.03
C MET A 273 16.24 -16.84 -11.25
N ASP A 274 17.38 -16.84 -11.96
CA ASP A 274 17.53 -16.10 -13.22
C ASP A 274 16.73 -16.74 -14.35
N GLU A 275 16.65 -18.07 -14.41
CA GLU A 275 15.77 -18.80 -15.34
C GLU A 275 14.30 -18.48 -15.05
N TYR A 276 13.89 -18.58 -13.79
CA TYR A 276 12.54 -18.25 -13.34
C TYR A 276 12.16 -16.79 -13.59
N ALA A 277 13.08 -15.84 -13.43
CA ALA A 277 12.81 -14.43 -13.71
C ALA A 277 12.68 -14.08 -15.20
N LYS A 278 13.22 -14.93 -16.10
CA LYS A 278 13.10 -14.77 -17.55
C LYS A 278 11.83 -15.40 -18.12
N PHE A 279 11.33 -16.43 -17.44
CA PHE A 279 10.08 -17.11 -17.74
C PHE A 279 8.90 -16.19 -17.41
#